data_AF-A0AAU8TEJ8-F1
#
_entry.id   AF-A0AAU8TEJ8-F1
#
_cell.length_a   1.000
_cell.length_b   1.000
_cell.length_c   1.000
_cell.angle_alpha   90.00
_cell.angle_beta   90.00
_cell.angle_gamma   90.00
#
_symmetry.space_group_name_H-M   'P 1'
#
loop_
_entity.id
_entity.type
_entity.pdbx_description
1 polymer ?
#
loop_
_entity_poly.entity_id
_entity_poly.type
_entity_poly.pdbx_seq_one_letter_code
_entity_poly.pdbx_strand_id
1 'polypeptide(L)'
;MKKTITAYCFASGHIDFGASLPEGAIALAVGEEKTVRDVVSVNARLSRVDNETLFVPGVPEAASQREGITAVAHFIQRLALSNQAGFRALGA
;
A
#
# COMPACT_ATOMS: atom_id res chain seq x y z
N MET A 1 3.87 5.74 -23.46
CA MET A 1 2.70 5.67 -22.55
C MET A 1 3.21 5.43 -21.14
N LYS A 2 2.72 6.16 -20.13
CA LYS A 2 3.12 5.93 -18.74
C LYS A 2 2.46 4.64 -18.26
N LYS A 3 3.24 3.69 -17.74
CA LYS A 3 2.73 2.41 -17.25
C LYS A 3 1.96 2.64 -15.95
N THR A 4 0.72 2.18 -15.91
CA THR A 4 -0.12 2.23 -14.71
C THR A 4 0.06 0.96 -13.89
N ILE A 5 0.13 1.10 -12.57
CA ILE A 5 0.26 -0.02 -11.63
C ILE A 5 -0.70 0.19 -10.44
N THR A 6 -1.06 -0.91 -9.80
CA THR A 6 -1.81 -0.94 -8.55
C THR A 6 -0.87 -1.37 -7.43
N ALA A 7 -0.81 -0.60 -6.36
CA ALA A 7 -0.23 -1.03 -5.10
C ALA A 7 -1.32 -1.73 -4.27
N TYR A 8 -1.01 -2.89 -3.71
CA TYR A 8 -1.94 -3.68 -2.91
C TYR A 8 -1.24 -4.33 -1.73
N CYS A 9 -1.99 -4.75 -0.72
CA CYS A 9 -1.46 -5.55 0.37
C CYS A 9 -2.27 -6.83 0.64
N PHE A 10 -1.59 -7.81 1.22
CA PHE A 10 -2.22 -9.01 1.77
C PHE A 10 -2.56 -8.84 3.25
N ALA A 11 -3.24 -9.82 3.85
CA ALA A 11 -3.60 -9.83 5.28
C ALA A 11 -2.39 -9.71 6.24
N SER A 12 -1.19 -10.09 5.80
CA SER A 12 0.06 -9.90 6.53
C SER A 12 0.56 -8.45 6.56
N GLY A 13 -0.07 -7.57 5.77
CA GLY A 13 0.38 -6.21 5.52
C GLY A 13 1.47 -6.12 4.46
N HIS A 14 1.97 -7.22 3.90
CA HIS A 14 2.97 -7.19 2.82
C HIS A 14 2.42 -6.42 1.63
N ILE A 15 3.17 -5.42 1.14
CA ILE A 15 2.80 -4.57 0.02
C ILE A 15 3.55 -5.03 -1.22
N ASP A 16 2.81 -5.20 -2.32
CA ASP A 16 3.37 -5.46 -3.63
C ASP A 16 2.67 -4.61 -4.70
N PHE A 17 3.20 -4.63 -5.92
CA PHE A 17 2.78 -3.79 -7.03
C PHE A 17 2.56 -4.62 -8.30
N GLY A 18 1.38 -4.50 -8.89
CA GLY A 18 1.02 -5.29 -10.07
C GLY A 18 0.12 -4.53 -11.05
N ALA A 19 0.07 -5.02 -12.29
CA ALA A 19 -0.86 -4.50 -13.30
C ALA A 19 -2.33 -4.83 -12.95
N SER A 20 -2.55 -5.90 -12.19
CA SER A 20 -3.84 -6.35 -11.68
C SER A 20 -3.78 -6.56 -10.16
N LEU A 21 -4.96 -6.56 -9.52
CA LEU A 21 -5.12 -6.88 -8.11
C LEU A 21 -5.29 -8.41 -7.96
N PRO A 22 -4.41 -9.10 -7.22
CA PRO A 22 -4.58 -10.52 -6.91
C PRO A 22 -5.82 -10.77 -6.04
N GLU A 23 -6.37 -11.99 -6.12
CA GLU A 23 -7.46 -12.40 -5.23
C GLU A 23 -7.00 -12.37 -3.76
N GLY A 24 -7.88 -11.87 -2.88
CA GLY A 24 -7.59 -11.76 -1.45
C GLY A 24 -6.66 -10.59 -1.06
N ALA A 25 -6.17 -9.81 -2.02
CA ALA A 25 -5.43 -8.59 -1.75
C ALA A 25 -6.37 -7.37 -1.65
N ILE A 26 -5.94 -6.38 -0.88
CA ILE A 26 -6.64 -5.09 -0.73
C ILE A 26 -5.86 -4.05 -1.53
N ALA A 27 -6.54 -3.40 -2.48
CA ALA A 27 -5.94 -2.31 -3.25
C ALA A 27 -5.74 -1.08 -2.36
N LEU A 28 -4.56 -0.47 -2.44
CA LEU A 28 -4.16 0.69 -1.65
C LEU A 28 -4.15 1.97 -2.48
N ALA A 29 -3.59 1.89 -3.68
CA ALA A 29 -3.47 3.02 -4.62
C ALA A 29 -3.28 2.54 -6.06
N VAL A 30 -3.59 3.42 -7.01
CA VAL A 30 -3.39 3.20 -8.45
C VAL A 30 -2.82 4.46 -9.10
N GLY A 31 -2.01 4.30 -10.15
CA GLY A 31 -1.43 5.44 -10.85
C GLY A 31 -0.23 5.07 -11.70
N GLU A 32 0.56 6.07 -12.08
CA GLU A 32 1.83 5.89 -12.78
C GLU A 32 2.81 5.11 -11.91
N GLU A 33 3.47 4.10 -12.49
CA GLU A 33 4.31 3.15 -11.76
C GLU A 33 5.35 3.81 -10.86
N LYS A 34 6.08 4.79 -11.37
CA LYS A 34 7.10 5.51 -10.60
C LYS A 34 6.46 6.25 -9.42
N THR A 35 5.41 7.02 -9.67
CA THR A 35 4.73 7.82 -8.65
C THR A 35 4.10 6.94 -7.56
N VAL A 36 3.47 5.83 -7.94
CA VAL A 36 2.88 4.88 -6.99
C VAL A 36 3.96 4.25 -6.11
N ARG A 37 5.05 3.76 -6.69
CA ARG A 37 6.16 3.16 -5.93
C ARG A 37 6.79 4.18 -4.99
N ASP A 38 7.06 5.39 -5.46
CA ASP A 38 7.71 6.45 -4.66
C ASP A 38 6.82 6.84 -3.46
N VAL A 39 5.53 7.15 -3.68
CA VAL A 39 4.60 7.57 -2.61
C VAL A 39 4.36 6.45 -1.60
N VAL A 40 4.12 5.21 -2.07
CA VAL A 40 3.83 4.08 -1.18
C VAL A 40 5.06 3.72 -0.35
N SER A 41 6.26 3.66 -0.95
CA SER A 41 7.49 3.27 -0.23
C SER A 41 7.86 4.26 0.88
N VAL A 42 7.66 5.57 0.67
CA VAL A 42 7.93 6.60 1.68
C VAL A 42 7.02 6.47 2.91
N ASN A 43 5.78 6.02 2.71
CA ASN A 43 4.81 5.89 3.80
C ASN A 43 4.80 4.49 4.43
N ALA A 44 5.29 3.48 3.70
CA ALA A 44 5.30 2.09 4.15
C ALA A 44 6.33 1.86 5.26
N ARG A 45 6.13 0.76 6.00
CA ARG A 45 7.09 0.24 6.96
C ARG A 45 8.05 -0.68 6.23
N LEU A 46 9.34 -0.40 6.33
CA LEU A 46 10.37 -1.30 5.84
C LEU A 46 10.54 -2.50 6.78
N SER A 47 10.72 -3.68 6.20
CA SER A 47 11.09 -4.89 6.94
C SER A 47 12.39 -4.70 7.69
N ARG A 48 12.42 -5.15 8.94
CA ARG A 48 13.63 -5.12 9.78
C ARG A 48 14.61 -6.26 9.49
N VAL A 49 14.22 -7.20 8.63
CA VAL A 49 15.02 -8.39 8.31
C VAL A 49 15.87 -8.16 7.08
N ASP A 50 15.25 -7.69 5.99
CA ASP A 50 15.90 -7.54 4.68
C ASP A 50 16.11 -6.07 4.27
N ASN A 51 15.50 -5.10 4.97
CA ASN A 51 15.49 -3.69 4.58
C ASN A 51 15.03 -3.41 3.14
N GLU A 52 14.19 -4.29 2.57
CA GLU A 52 13.68 -4.16 1.21
C GLU A 52 12.17 -4.37 1.16
N THR A 53 11.65 -5.37 1.90
CA THR A 53 10.23 -5.72 1.88
C THR A 53 9.39 -4.64 2.54
N LEU A 54 8.31 -4.23 1.88
CA LEU A 54 7.40 -3.20 2.37
C LEU A 54 6.18 -3.81 3.05
N PHE A 55 5.80 -3.21 4.17
CA PHE A 55 4.60 -3.56 4.91
C PHE A 55 3.74 -2.32 5.16
N VAL A 56 2.42 -2.52 5.25
CA VAL A 56 1.51 -1.51 5.80
C VAL A 56 1.87 -1.29 7.27
N PRO A 57 2.22 -0.05 7.68
CA PRO A 57 2.53 0.25 9.07
C PRO A 57 1.39 -0.14 10.01
N GLY A 58 1.70 -0.84 11.10
CA GLY A 58 0.73 -1.26 12.11
C GLY A 58 0.05 -2.59 11.84
N VAL A 59 0.10 -3.13 10.61
CA VAL A 59 -0.45 -4.48 10.33
C VAL A 59 0.42 -5.58 10.92
N PRO A 60 1.75 -5.61 10.74
CA PRO A 60 2.60 -6.63 11.36
C PRO A 60 2.57 -6.61 12.89
N GLU A 61 2.26 -5.46 13.49
CA GLU A 61 2.15 -5.26 14.94
C GLU A 61 0.74 -5.51 15.50
N ALA A 62 -0.28 -5.69 14.64
CA ALA A 62 -1.67 -5.80 15.07
C ALA A 62 -1.92 -7.10 15.86
N ALA A 63 -2.63 -6.99 16.99
CA ALA A 63 -2.98 -8.15 17.81
C ALA A 63 -4.16 -8.96 17.23
N SER A 64 -4.88 -8.38 16.26
CA SER A 64 -6.02 -9.02 15.60
C SER A 64 -6.21 -8.55 14.16
N GLN A 65 -6.93 -9.33 13.36
CA GLN A 65 -7.29 -8.96 11.97
C GLN A 65 -8.09 -7.64 11.91
N ARG A 66 -8.90 -7.35 12.93
CA ARG A 66 -9.67 -6.10 13.02
C ARG A 66 -8.76 -4.88 13.22
N GLU A 67 -7.73 -5.01 14.04
CA GLU A 67 -6.71 -3.96 14.18
C GLU A 67 -5.91 -3.81 12.87
N GLY A 68 -5.57 -4.92 12.22
CA GLY A 68 -4.92 -4.91 10.91
C GLY A 68 -5.71 -4.16 9.84
N ILE A 69 -7.02 -4.42 9.71
CA ILE A 69 -7.90 -3.69 8.78
C ILE A 69 -7.96 -2.20 9.12
N THR A 70 -8.03 -1.86 10.41
CA THR A 70 -7.99 -0.46 10.86
C THR A 70 -6.68 0.22 10.44
N ALA A 71 -5.54 -0.45 10.60
CA ALA A 71 -4.24 0.04 10.17
C ALA A 71 -4.17 0.24 8.63
N VAL A 72 -4.71 -0.69 7.84
CA VAL A 72 -4.85 -0.54 6.38
C VAL A 72 -5.69 0.68 6.01
N ALA A 73 -6.83 0.88 6.67
CA ALA A 73 -7.69 2.04 6.40
C ALA A 73 -6.99 3.37 6.74
N HIS A 74 -6.26 3.45 7.85
CA HIS A 74 -5.45 4.62 8.18
C HIS A 74 -4.31 4.84 7.19
N PHE A 75 -3.70 3.77 6.68
CA PHE A 75 -2.66 3.87 5.67
C PHE A 75 -3.20 4.44 4.35
N ILE A 76 -4.35 3.96 3.89
CA ILE A 76 -5.03 4.51 2.70
C ILE A 76 -5.35 6.00 2.87
N GLN A 77 -5.89 6.40 4.04
CA GLN A 77 -6.14 7.81 4.35
C GLN A 77 -4.84 8.65 4.33
N ARG A 78 -3.73 8.10 4.82
CA ARG A 78 -2.43 8.75 4.74
C ARG A 78 -1.96 8.90 3.29
N LEU A 79 -2.09 7.86 2.47
CA LEU A 79 -1.77 7.93 1.04
C LEU A 79 -2.62 8.98 0.31
N ALA A 80 -3.88 9.16 0.70
CA ALA A 80 -4.79 10.13 0.08
C ALA A 80 -4.32 11.58 0.22
N LEU A 81 -3.48 11.89 1.22
CA LEU A 81 -2.83 13.21 1.34
C LEU A 81 -1.87 13.51 0.18
N SER A 82 -1.44 12.49 -0.57
CA SER A 82 -0.57 12.58 -1.74
C SER A 82 -1.31 12.47 -3.07
N ASN A 83 -2.66 12.51 -3.06
CA ASN A 83 -3.48 12.44 -4.28
C ASN A 83 -3.12 13.57 -5.25
N GLN A 84 -2.74 13.20 -6.48
CA GLN A 84 -2.29 14.12 -7.52
C GLN A 84 -2.43 13.48 -8.91
N ALA A 85 -2.13 14.22 -9.97
CA ALA A 85 -2.08 13.64 -11.31
C ALA A 85 -1.09 12.46 -11.35
N GLY A 86 -1.56 11.27 -11.72
CA GLY A 86 -0.75 10.06 -11.76
C GLY A 86 -0.64 9.29 -10.44
N PHE A 87 -1.36 9.68 -9.37
CA PHE A 87 -1.47 8.90 -8.15
C PHE A 87 -2.83 9.11 -7.46
N ARG A 88 -3.51 8.00 -7.15
CA ARG A 88 -4.78 8.01 -6.41
C ARG A 88 -4.81 6.89 -5.39
N ALA A 89 -5.00 7.25 -4.12
CA ALA A 89 -5.35 6.30 -3.08
C ALA A 89 -6.77 5.74 -3.30
N LEU A 90 -6.97 4.47 -2.98
CA LEU A 90 -8.24 3.76 -3.19
C LEU A 90 -8.88 3.44 -1.84
N GLY A 91 -10.11 3.93 -1.59
CA GLY A 91 -10.84 3.72 -0.34
C GLY A 91 -10.76 4.87 0.68
N ALA A 92 -10.20 6.02 0.28
CA ALA A 92 -10.29 7.28 1.03
C ALA A 92 -11.45 8.16 0.55
#